data_AF-A0A8X6TDU3-F1
#
_entry.id   AF-A0A8X6TDU3-F1
#
_cell.length_a   1.000
_cell.length_b   1.000
_cell.length_c   1.000
_cell.angle_alpha   90.00
_cell.angle_beta   90.00
_cell.angle_gamma   90.00
#
_symmetry.space_group_name_H-M   'P 1'
#
loop_
_entity.id
_entity.type
_entity.pdbx_description
1 polymer ?
#
loop_
_entity_poly.entity_id
_entity_poly.type
_entity_poly.pdbx_seq_one_letter_code
_entity_poly.pdbx_strand_id
1 'polypeptide(L)'
;MMNDKKENRICPTKEGVAARKWMDNKAVILLTAAHNPAITTSVNRTKIDGTKTEVHCPKAVIAYNNIMGRVDRFIQRKGRYLIEDL
;
A
#
# COMPACT_ATOMS: atom_id res chain seq x y z
N MET A 1 4.41 -4.77 29.15
CA MET A 1 5.45 -4.40 28.17
C MET A 1 5.83 -5.66 27.40
N MET A 2 5.22 -5.88 26.23
CA MET A 2 5.66 -6.88 25.26
C MET A 2 5.97 -6.11 23.98
N ASN A 3 7.25 -5.96 23.66
CA ASN A 3 7.69 -5.47 22.36
C ASN A 3 7.49 -6.61 21.36
N ASP A 4 6.27 -6.74 20.85
CA ASP A 4 6.03 -7.49 19.62
C ASP A 4 6.85 -6.83 18.52
N LYS A 5 7.95 -7.49 18.16
CA LYS A 5 8.84 -7.07 17.10
C LYS A 5 7.99 -6.79 15.86
N LYS A 6 8.08 -5.59 15.28
CA LYS A 6 7.53 -5.28 13.95
C LYS A 6 8.25 -6.15 12.91
N GLU A 7 7.84 -7.41 12.82
CA GLU A 7 8.52 -8.40 12.00
C GLU A 7 8.07 -8.24 10.55
N ASN A 8 8.85 -7.46 9.81
CA ASN A 8 8.71 -7.32 8.37
C ASN A 8 9.37 -8.53 7.70
N ARG A 9 8.58 -9.48 7.21
CA ARG A 9 9.08 -10.65 6.48
C ARG A 9 9.00 -10.42 4.97
N ILE A 10 10.08 -10.78 4.30
CA ILE A 10 10.19 -10.80 2.84
C ILE A 10 10.37 -12.26 2.42
N CYS A 11 9.50 -12.73 1.54
CA CYS A 11 9.60 -14.07 0.95
C CYS A 11 9.82 -13.90 -0.56
N PRO A 12 11.07 -13.96 -1.05
CA PRO A 12 11.30 -14.03 -2.49
C PRO A 12 10.81 -15.39 -2.99
N THR A 13 9.85 -15.39 -3.91
CA THR A 13 9.42 -16.63 -4.57
C THR A 13 10.28 -16.87 -5.82
N LYS A 14 10.57 -18.13 -6.12
CA LYS A 14 11.55 -18.57 -7.13
C LYS A 14 11.21 -18.14 -8.58
N GLU A 15 10.04 -17.54 -8.81
CA GLU A 15 9.46 -17.32 -10.15
C GLU A 15 9.15 -15.85 -10.45
N GLY A 16 9.93 -14.90 -9.91
CA GLY A 16 9.79 -13.47 -10.23
C GLY A 16 8.63 -12.76 -9.52
N VAL A 17 7.90 -13.46 -8.66
CA VAL A 17 6.94 -12.89 -7.72
C VAL A 17 7.62 -12.74 -6.35
N ALA A 18 7.16 -11.80 -5.54
CA ALA A 18 7.58 -11.64 -4.16
C ALA A 18 6.39 -11.35 -3.24
N ALA A 19 6.40 -11.99 -2.07
CA ALA A 19 5.46 -11.70 -0.99
C ALA A 19 6.14 -10.88 0.12
N ARG A 20 5.44 -9.89 0.65
CA ARG A 20 5.93 -9.05 1.75
C ARG A 20 4.84 -8.78 2.77
N LYS A 21 5.14 -9.05 4.04
CA LYS A 21 4.36 -8.60 5.19
C LYS A 21 5.00 -7.32 5.73
N TRP A 22 4.22 -6.26 5.82
CA TRP A 22 4.62 -4.98 6.40
C TRP A 22 3.69 -4.60 7.55
N MET A 23 4.27 -4.25 8.70
CA MET A 23 3.52 -3.82 9.88
C MET A 23 3.45 -2.29 9.94
N ASP A 24 2.28 -1.75 9.66
CA ASP A 24 1.93 -0.35 9.92
C ASP A 24 1.16 -0.24 11.25
N ASN A 25 -0.02 0.41 11.26
CA ASN A 25 -0.98 0.27 12.36
C ASN A 25 -1.60 -1.14 12.41
N LYS A 26 -1.68 -1.80 11.24
CA LYS A 26 -2.13 -3.18 11.06
C LYS A 26 -1.20 -3.89 10.07
N ALA A 27 -1.26 -5.22 10.04
CA ALA A 27 -0.51 -6.01 9.07
C ALA A 27 -1.05 -5.78 7.66
N VAL A 28 -0.14 -5.46 6.74
CA VAL A 28 -0.41 -5.38 5.30
C VAL A 28 0.41 -6.46 4.61
N ILE A 29 -0.26 -7.36 3.89
CA ILE A 29 0.39 -8.41 3.12
C ILE A 29 0.22 -8.07 1.65
N LEU A 30 1.33 -8.03 0.90
CA LEU A 30 1.33 -7.72 -0.52
C LEU A 30 2.04 -8.83 -1.29
N LEU A 31 1.53 -9.11 -2.48
CA LEU A 31 2.17 -9.94 -3.48
C LEU A 31 2.46 -9.07 -4.71
N THR A 32 3.68 -9.12 -5.24
CA THR A 32 4.06 -8.30 -6.39
C THR A 32 5.09 -8.99 -7.27
N ALA A 33 4.92 -8.90 -8.58
CA ALA A 33 5.94 -9.27 -9.57
C ALA A 33 6.67 -8.04 -10.15
N ALA A 34 6.18 -6.84 -9.86
CA ALA A 34 6.64 -5.60 -10.47
C ALA A 34 7.73 -4.87 -9.65
N HIS A 35 7.89 -5.23 -8.38
CA HIS A 35 8.77 -4.52 -7.47
C HIS A 35 9.64 -5.47 -6.65
N ASN A 36 10.92 -5.12 -6.50
CA ASN A 36 11.81 -5.82 -5.59
C ASN A 36 11.31 -5.64 -4.14
N PRO A 37 11.04 -6.73 -3.40
CA PRO A 37 10.47 -6.67 -2.07
C PRO A 37 11.40 -6.05 -1.02
N ALA A 38 12.71 -5.96 -1.28
CA ALA A 38 13.67 -5.32 -0.38
C ALA A 38 13.57 -3.79 -0.41
N ILE A 39 13.05 -3.20 -1.49
CA ILE A 39 13.04 -1.75 -1.65
C ILE A 39 11.99 -1.12 -0.74
N THR A 40 12.45 -0.23 0.14
CA THR A 40 11.63 0.64 1.00
C THR A 40 11.77 2.10 0.59
N THR A 41 10.84 2.91 1.07
CA THR A 41 10.84 4.37 0.88
C THR A 41 10.01 5.01 2.00
N SER A 42 10.00 6.33 2.06
CA SER A 42 9.28 7.14 3.04
C SER A 42 8.11 7.87 2.42
N VAL A 43 7.02 8.01 3.19
CA VAL A 43 5.89 8.87 2.85
C VAL A 43 5.50 9.76 4.00
N ASN A 44 5.07 10.98 3.70
CA ASN A 44 4.46 11.87 4.68
C ASN A 44 2.99 11.48 4.86
N ARG A 45 2.67 10.93 6.03
CA ARG A 45 1.29 10.64 6.43
C ARG A 45 0.75 11.79 7.28
N THR A 46 -0.41 12.30 6.90
CA THR A 46 -1.18 13.22 7.73
C THR A 46 -1.91 12.44 8.83
N LYS A 47 -1.70 12.81 10.08
CA LYS A 47 -2.41 12.29 11.24
C LYS A 47 -3.77 12.96 11.39
N ILE A 48 -4.60 12.41 12.28
CA ILE A 48 -5.94 12.94 12.59
C ILE A 48 -5.86 14.38 13.11
N ASP A 49 -4.80 14.73 13.84
CA ASP A 49 -4.52 16.08 14.34
C ASP A 49 -4.02 17.07 13.27
N GLY A 50 -3.91 16.65 12.01
CA GLY A 50 -3.40 17.46 10.90
C GLY A 50 -1.87 17.53 10.78
N THR A 51 -1.12 16.99 11.74
CA THR A 51 0.34 16.94 11.67
C THR A 51 0.80 15.91 10.64
N LYS A 52 1.96 16.15 10.02
CA LYS A 52 2.57 15.21 9.06
C LYS A 52 3.69 14.45 9.74
N THR A 53 3.68 13.13 9.59
CA THR A 53 4.75 12.26 10.07
C THR A 53 5.29 11.40 8.95
N GLU A 54 6.61 11.28 8.89
CA GLU A 54 7.27 10.40 7.96
C GLU A 54 7.09 8.93 8.38
N VAL A 55 6.69 8.09 7.42
CA VAL A 55 6.46 6.66 7.63
C VAL A 55 7.26 5.88 6.59
N HIS A 56 8.14 4.99 7.07
CA HIS A 56 8.85 4.05 6.21
C HIS A 56 7.96 2.87 5.81
N CYS A 57 7.86 2.62 4.51
CA CYS A 57 7.04 1.55 3.95
C CYS A 57 7.68 0.91 2.71
N PRO A 58 7.21 -0.29 2.31
CA PRO A 58 7.62 -0.91 1.05
C PRO A 58 7.24 -0.05 -0.16
N LYS A 59 8.13 0.03 -1.17
CA LYS A 59 7.81 0.73 -2.43
C LYS A 59 6.55 0.16 -3.11
N ALA A 60 6.35 -1.14 -3.01
CA ALA A 60 5.17 -1.83 -3.53
C ALA A 60 3.85 -1.34 -2.91
N VAL A 61 3.86 -0.95 -1.63
CA VAL A 61 2.66 -0.41 -0.95
C VAL A 61 2.25 0.92 -1.56
N ILE A 62 3.22 1.81 -1.83
CA ILE A 62 2.95 3.11 -2.44
C ILE A 62 2.42 2.94 -3.85
N ALA A 63 3.08 2.10 -4.66
CA ALA A 63 2.66 1.84 -6.01
C ALA A 63 1.22 1.34 -6.06
N TYR A 64 0.87 0.41 -5.17
CA TYR A 64 -0.49 -0.10 -5.03
C TYR A 64 -1.48 1.00 -4.61
N ASN A 65 -1.18 1.77 -3.56
CA ASN A 65 -2.06 2.84 -3.07
C ASN A 65 -2.33 3.92 -4.13
N ASN A 66 -1.37 4.21 -5.01
CA ASN A 66 -1.55 5.17 -6.10
C ASN A 66 -2.52 4.68 -7.19
N ILE A 67 -2.76 3.37 -7.29
CA ILE A 67 -3.53 2.75 -8.38
C ILE A 67 -4.88 2.18 -7.88
N MET A 68 -4.94 1.62 -6.66
CA MET A 68 -6.09 0.89 -6.12
C MET A 68 -7.43 1.63 -6.30
N GLY A 69 -7.46 2.94 -6.03
CA GLY A 69 -8.70 3.72 -6.09
C GLY A 69 -9.18 4.12 -7.49
N ARG A 70 -8.58 3.61 -8.58
CA ARG A 70 -8.97 4.00 -9.95
C ARG A 70 -10.39 3.54 -10.31
N VAL A 71 -10.74 2.29 -10.00
CA VAL A 71 -12.08 1.74 -10.28
C VAL A 71 -13.13 2.42 -9.43
N ASP A 72 -12.88 2.57 -8.13
CA ASP A 72 -13.79 3.28 -7.22
C ASP A 72 -14.03 4.72 -7.68
N ARG A 73 -12.97 5.41 -8.12
CA ARG A 73 -13.08 6.77 -8.66
C ARG A 73 -13.91 6.82 -9.95
N PHE A 74 -13.77 5.82 -10.81
CA PHE A 74 -14.59 5.72 -12.02
C PHE A 74 -16.07 5.55 -11.66
N ILE A 75 -16.40 4.57 -10.80
CA ILE A 75 -17.77 4.32 -10.35
C ILE A 75 -18.35 5.54 -9.63
N GLN A 76 -17.58 6.17 -8.74
CA GLN A 76 -18.00 7.38 -8.02
C GLN A 76 -18.29 8.55 -8.96
N ARG A 77 -17.55 8.67 -10.07
CA ARG A 77 -17.83 9.69 -11.10
C ARG A 77 -19.06 9.31 -11.92
N LYS A 78 -19.19 8.04 -12.31
CA LYS A 78 -20.37 7.52 -13.02
C LYS A 78 -21.66 7.80 -12.27
N GLY A 79 -21.70 7.46 -10.97
CA GLY A 79 -22.86 7.70 -10.12
C GLY A 79 -23.14 9.18 -9.81
N ARG A 80 -22.10 10.03 -9.72
CA ARG A 80 -22.29 11.47 -9.43
C ARG A 80 -22.70 12.29 -10.65
N TYR A 81 -22.21 11.94 -11.83
CA TYR A 81 -22.45 12.71 -13.06
C TYR A 81 -23.46 12.04 -13.99
N LEU A 82 -24.13 10.95 -13.56
CA LEU A 82 -25.05 10.16 -14.38
C LEU A 82 -24.46 9.87 -15.77
N ILE A 83 -23.18 9.50 -15.80
CA ILE A 83 -22.52 9.14 -17.06
C ILE A 83 -23.07 7.76 -17.43
N GLU A 84 -24.18 7.75 -18.16
CA GLU A 84 -24.70 6.54 -18.77
C GLU A 84 -23.75 6.13 -19.91
N ASP A 85 -23.53 4.81 -20.05
CA ASP A 85 -22.77 4.31 -21.19
C ASP A 85 -23.67 4.50 -22.43
N LEU A 86 -23.25 5.37 -23.35
CA LEU A 86 -23.96 5.66 -24.61
C LEU A 86 -24.01 4.44 -25.53
#